data_AF-A0A846SR56-F1
#
_entry.id   AF-A0A846SR56-F1
#
_cell.length_a   1.000
_cell.length_b   1.000
_cell.length_c   1.000
_cell.angle_alpha   90.00
_cell.angle_beta   90.00
_cell.angle_gamma   90.00
#
_symmetry.space_group_name_H-M   'P 1'
#
loop_
_entity.id
_entity.type
_entity.pdbx_description
1 polymer ?
#
loop_
_entity_poly.entity_id
_entity_poly.type
_entity_poly.pdbx_seq_one_letter_code
_entity_poly.pdbx_strand_id
1 'polypeptide(L)'
;MGAAGLAVLLSGCSLNTMLWGDDGAGVIETTEGLIDAATEGEAESYMCEGHDPELREPADWEGLSAEEPERFVADYWPDQVPLEPRWNIGLSLPTERVAGGVEFPGYVFYQETDDGLCVVDVTWWTVESEG
;
A
#
# COMPACT_ATOMS: atom_id res chain seq x y z
N MET A 1 -23.28 40.49 -12.30
CA MET A 1 -23.00 39.66 -11.12
C MET A 1 -22.51 38.32 -11.64
N GLY A 2 -21.23 38.02 -11.49
CA GLY A 2 -20.64 36.76 -11.92
C GLY A 2 -19.47 36.45 -11.01
N ALA A 3 -19.72 35.69 -9.95
CA ALA A 3 -18.67 35.12 -9.12
C ALA A 3 -18.21 33.85 -9.84
N ALA A 4 -17.05 33.93 -10.51
CA ALA A 4 -16.36 32.74 -10.98
C ALA A 4 -15.72 32.08 -9.74
N GLY A 5 -16.37 31.03 -9.25
CA GLY A 5 -15.81 30.19 -8.19
C GLY A 5 -14.59 29.45 -8.72
N LEU A 6 -13.42 29.70 -8.12
CA LEU A 6 -12.23 28.88 -8.31
C LEU A 6 -12.48 27.51 -7.66
N ALA A 7 -12.89 26.53 -8.46
CA ALA A 7 -12.80 25.13 -8.08
C ALA A 7 -11.32 24.73 -8.20
N VAL A 8 -10.62 24.68 -7.07
CA VAL A 8 -9.27 24.10 -7.01
C VAL A 8 -9.46 22.59 -7.13
N LEU A 9 -9.28 22.06 -8.34
CA LEU A 9 -9.19 20.62 -8.58
C LEU A 9 -7.82 20.17 -8.06
N LEU A 10 -7.75 19.85 -6.77
CA LEU A 10 -6.59 19.19 -6.17
C LEU A 10 -6.57 17.75 -6.70
N SER A 11 -5.83 17.52 -7.79
CA SER A 11 -5.45 16.18 -8.22
C SER A 11 -4.73 15.51 -7.04
N GLY A 12 -5.15 14.30 -6.63
CA GLY A 12 -4.66 13.62 -5.42
C GLY A 12 -3.13 13.53 -5.31
N CYS A 13 -2.43 13.43 -6.44
CA CYS A 13 -0.97 13.48 -6.51
C CYS A 13 -0.40 14.78 -5.89
N SER A 14 -1.04 15.93 -6.10
CA SER A 14 -0.58 17.22 -5.54
C SER A 14 -0.78 17.32 -4.02
N LEU A 15 -1.71 16.55 -3.45
CA LEU A 15 -1.91 16.50 -2.00
C LEU A 15 -0.91 15.55 -1.34
N ASN A 16 -0.71 14.36 -1.90
CA ASN A 16 0.25 13.40 -1.38
C ASN A 16 1.67 13.94 -1.44
N THR A 17 2.08 14.58 -2.54
CA THR A 17 3.41 15.23 -2.61
C THR A 17 3.55 16.36 -1.58
N MET A 18 2.48 17.10 -1.29
CA MET A 18 2.52 18.16 -0.27
C MET A 18 2.68 17.60 1.14
N LEU A 19 2.04 16.48 1.47
CA LEU A 19 2.05 15.88 2.81
C LEU A 19 3.28 15.01 3.06
N TRP A 20 3.66 14.21 2.06
CA TRP A 20 4.62 13.11 2.20
C TRP A 20 5.91 13.32 1.39
N GLY A 21 6.01 14.41 0.61
CA GLY A 21 7.09 14.62 -0.35
C GLY A 21 6.96 13.72 -1.57
N ASP A 22 7.88 13.87 -2.53
CA ASP A 22 7.87 13.10 -3.78
C ASP A 22 8.02 11.59 -3.52
N ASP A 23 8.98 11.19 -2.67
CA ASP A 23 9.22 9.78 -2.38
C ASP A 23 7.99 9.12 -1.73
N GLY A 24 7.43 9.74 -0.69
CA GLY A 24 6.26 9.19 0.02
C GLY A 24 5.02 9.15 -0.87
N ALA A 25 4.82 10.17 -1.72
CA ALA A 25 3.76 10.14 -2.72
C ALA A 25 3.93 8.98 -3.72
N GLY A 26 5.18 8.68 -4.11
CA GLY A 26 5.50 7.55 -4.98
C GLY A 26 5.18 6.19 -4.34
N VAL A 27 5.40 6.03 -3.03
CA VAL A 27 5.02 4.82 -2.28
C VAL A 27 3.50 4.62 -2.33
N ILE A 28 2.72 5.68 -2.07
CA ILE A 28 1.26 5.62 -2.13
C ILE A 28 0.81 5.25 -3.55
N GLU A 29 1.30 5.96 -4.59
CA GLU A 29 0.93 5.70 -5.98
C GLU A 29 1.27 4.28 -6.43
N THR A 30 2.45 3.78 -6.04
CA THR A 30 2.85 2.40 -6.34
C THR A 30 1.94 1.39 -5.64
N THR A 31 1.54 1.67 -4.41
CA THR A 31 0.68 0.78 -3.62
C THR A 31 -0.75 0.74 -4.15
N GLU A 32 -1.31 1.86 -4.57
CA GLU A 32 -2.60 1.90 -5.26
C GLU A 32 -2.55 1.10 -6.57
N GLY A 33 -1.48 1.26 -7.35
CA GLY A 33 -1.26 0.46 -8.56
C GLY A 33 -1.10 -1.04 -8.29
N LEU A 34 -0.44 -1.41 -7.19
CA LEU A 34 -0.33 -2.80 -6.73
C LEU A 34 -1.70 -3.38 -6.36
N ILE A 35 -2.54 -2.63 -5.63
CA ILE A 35 -3.88 -3.06 -5.23
C ILE A 35 -4.74 -3.33 -6.47
N ASP A 36 -4.73 -2.42 -7.44
CA ASP A 36 -5.45 -2.58 -8.71
C ASP A 36 -4.96 -3.83 -9.45
N ALA A 37 -3.64 -3.99 -9.61
CA ALA A 37 -3.07 -5.15 -10.27
C ALA A 37 -3.34 -6.47 -9.54
N ALA A 38 -3.31 -6.47 -8.20
CA ALA A 38 -3.60 -7.66 -7.40
C ALA A 38 -5.07 -8.09 -7.53
N THR A 39 -5.98 -7.12 -7.60
CA THR A 39 -7.41 -7.33 -7.89
C THR A 39 -7.64 -7.92 -9.28
N GLU A 40 -6.76 -7.62 -10.24
CA GLU A 40 -6.80 -8.19 -11.60
C GLU A 40 -6.02 -9.51 -11.73
N GLY A 41 -5.26 -9.91 -10.70
CA GLY A 41 -4.38 -11.08 -10.73
C GLY A 41 -3.06 -10.86 -11.49
N GLU A 42 -2.62 -9.61 -11.61
CA GLU A 42 -1.47 -9.15 -12.41
C GLU A 42 -0.33 -8.53 -11.56
N ALA A 43 -0.40 -8.65 -10.24
CA ALA A 43 0.54 -8.05 -9.29
C ALA A 43 1.97 -8.63 -9.32
N GLU A 44 2.22 -9.76 -9.98
CA GLU A 44 3.57 -10.35 -10.09
C GLU A 44 4.61 -9.36 -10.64
N SER A 45 4.18 -8.43 -11.49
CA SER A 45 5.04 -7.39 -12.08
C SER A 45 5.62 -6.39 -11.08
N TYR A 46 5.08 -6.33 -9.86
CA TYR A 46 5.56 -5.44 -8.78
C TYR A 46 6.59 -6.12 -7.86
N MET A 47 6.82 -7.43 -7.99
CA MET A 47 7.67 -8.16 -7.05
C MET A 47 9.16 -7.88 -7.33
N CYS A 48 9.95 -7.75 -6.27
CA CYS A 48 11.40 -7.66 -6.42
C CYS A 48 11.98 -8.96 -6.99
N GLU A 49 13.06 -8.85 -7.76
CA GLU A 49 13.77 -10.04 -8.26
C GLU A 49 14.20 -10.94 -7.11
N GLY A 50 13.80 -12.22 -7.16
CA GLY A 50 14.13 -13.20 -6.13
C GLY A 50 13.23 -13.20 -4.90
N HIS A 51 12.19 -12.36 -4.88
CA HIS A 51 11.14 -12.35 -3.86
C HIS A 51 9.84 -12.91 -4.43
N ASP A 52 9.09 -13.63 -3.60
CA ASP A 52 7.81 -14.26 -3.95
C ASP A 52 6.86 -14.18 -2.73
N PRO A 53 6.42 -12.97 -2.35
CA PRO A 53 5.53 -12.79 -1.22
C PRO A 53 4.14 -13.35 -1.52
N GLU A 54 3.44 -13.79 -0.48
CA GLU A 54 2.11 -14.39 -0.63
C GLU A 54 1.07 -13.32 -0.98
N LEU A 55 0.58 -13.31 -2.22
CA LEU A 55 -0.46 -12.38 -2.70
C LEU A 55 -1.90 -12.89 -2.50
N ARG A 56 -2.10 -14.19 -2.25
CA ARG A 56 -3.41 -14.85 -2.12
C ARG A 56 -4.37 -14.57 -3.28
N GLU A 57 -5.68 -14.47 -3.01
CA GLU A 57 -6.72 -14.37 -4.03
C GLU A 57 -7.00 -12.89 -4.36
N PRO A 58 -7.36 -12.55 -5.61
CA PRO A 58 -7.69 -11.17 -5.98
C PRO A 58 -8.77 -10.52 -5.11
N ALA A 59 -9.73 -11.31 -4.61
CA ALA A 59 -10.79 -10.84 -3.70
C ALA A 59 -10.25 -10.31 -2.36
N ASP A 60 -9.05 -10.73 -1.94
CA ASP A 60 -8.43 -10.24 -0.71
C ASP A 60 -7.98 -8.77 -0.84
N TRP A 61 -7.76 -8.29 -2.07
CA TRP A 61 -7.29 -6.94 -2.39
C TRP A 61 -8.42 -5.96 -2.75
N GLU A 62 -9.61 -6.48 -3.05
CA GLU A 62 -10.74 -5.68 -3.52
C GLU A 62 -11.13 -4.57 -2.53
N GLY A 63 -11.09 -3.33 -3.01
CA GLY A 63 -11.54 -2.14 -2.29
C GLY A 63 -10.60 -1.68 -1.17
N LEU A 64 -9.40 -2.25 -1.07
CA LEU A 64 -8.36 -1.71 -0.20
C LEU A 64 -7.88 -0.34 -0.70
N SER A 65 -7.28 0.42 0.19
CA SER A 65 -6.56 1.65 -0.15
C SER A 65 -5.27 1.76 0.64
N ALA A 66 -4.28 2.43 0.05
CA ALA A 66 -3.01 2.69 0.71
C ALA A 66 -3.18 3.76 1.81
N GLU A 67 -2.54 3.55 2.96
CA GLU A 67 -2.54 4.50 4.06
C GLU A 67 -1.32 5.44 4.01
N GLU A 68 -0.73 5.77 5.15
CA GLU A 68 0.40 6.67 5.26
C GLU A 68 1.72 5.91 4.99
N PRO A 69 2.59 6.44 4.11
CA PRO A 69 3.87 5.80 3.81
C PRO A 69 4.88 6.05 4.93
N GLU A 70 5.61 5.00 5.31
CA GLU A 70 6.60 5.07 6.38
C GLU A 70 7.97 4.59 5.90
N ARG A 71 9.03 5.30 6.33
CA ARG A 71 10.39 4.78 6.21
C ARG A 71 10.51 3.55 7.11
N PHE A 72 11.10 2.49 6.58
CA PHE A 72 11.25 1.26 7.35
C PHE A 72 12.09 1.47 8.61
N VAL A 73 11.57 0.99 9.74
CA VAL A 73 12.26 0.99 11.04
C VAL A 73 12.32 -0.44 11.58
N ALA A 74 13.53 -0.99 11.66
CA ALA A 74 13.81 -2.37 12.03
C ALA A 74 13.23 -2.78 13.40
N ASP A 75 13.16 -1.85 14.35
CA ASP A 75 12.64 -2.13 15.71
C ASP A 75 11.15 -2.52 15.71
N TYR A 76 10.37 -2.10 14.71
CA TYR A 76 8.95 -2.44 14.60
C TYR A 76 8.70 -3.72 13.80
N TRP A 77 9.61 -4.07 12.91
CA TRP A 77 9.44 -5.14 11.91
C TRP A 77 10.68 -6.05 11.84
N PRO A 78 11.03 -6.74 12.94
CA PRO A 78 12.26 -7.53 13.01
C PRO A 78 12.31 -8.66 11.98
N ASP A 79 11.15 -9.23 11.63
CA ASP A 79 11.05 -10.34 10.67
C ASP A 79 11.30 -9.88 9.22
N GLN A 80 11.05 -8.60 8.92
CA GLN A 80 11.26 -8.00 7.59
C GLN A 80 12.70 -7.48 7.40
N VAL A 81 13.49 -7.35 8.47
CA VAL A 81 14.89 -6.86 8.39
C VAL A 81 15.74 -7.63 7.36
N PRO A 82 15.70 -8.98 7.27
CA PRO A 82 16.50 -9.72 6.29
C PRO A 82 16.13 -9.44 4.84
N LEU A 83 14.97 -8.84 4.58
CA LEU A 83 14.47 -8.49 3.26
C LEU A 83 14.89 -7.07 2.83
N GLU A 84 15.63 -6.37 3.72
CA GLU A 84 16.20 -5.03 3.50
C GLU A 84 15.21 -3.96 2.97
N PRO A 85 13.95 -3.90 3.47
CA PRO A 85 13.00 -2.90 3.00
C PRO A 85 13.45 -1.48 3.33
N ARG A 86 13.04 -0.56 2.46
CA ARG A 86 13.24 0.89 2.58
C ARG A 86 11.98 1.60 3.06
N TRP A 87 10.82 1.04 2.71
CA TRP A 87 9.51 1.57 3.03
C TRP A 87 8.57 0.46 3.48
N ASN A 88 7.62 0.83 4.33
CA ASN A 88 6.41 0.06 4.62
C ASN A 88 5.19 0.98 4.53
N ILE A 89 4.04 0.41 4.20
CA ILE A 89 2.77 1.14 4.16
C ILE A 89 1.63 0.21 4.56
N GLY A 90 0.74 0.72 5.41
CA GLY A 90 -0.47 0.02 5.81
C GLY A 90 -1.53 0.06 4.71
N LEU A 91 -2.40 -0.96 4.68
CA LEU A 91 -3.59 -0.98 3.84
C LEU A 91 -4.84 -0.95 4.71
N SER A 92 -5.83 -0.16 4.29
CA SER A 92 -7.09 -0.07 5.00
C SER A 92 -8.19 -0.88 4.32
N LEU A 93 -8.98 -1.60 5.11
CA LEU A 93 -10.20 -2.26 4.64
C LEU A 93 -11.33 -1.24 4.51
N PRO A 94 -12.18 -1.37 3.48
CA PRO A 94 -13.40 -0.58 3.42
C PRO A 94 -14.36 -1.04 4.52
N THR A 95 -15.15 -0.12 5.06
CA THR A 95 -15.99 -0.36 6.25
C THR A 95 -16.94 -1.56 6.09
N GLU A 96 -17.45 -1.82 4.88
CA GLU A 96 -18.31 -2.98 4.63
C GLU A 96 -17.62 -4.35 4.77
N ARG A 97 -16.28 -4.39 4.71
CA ARG A 97 -15.48 -5.61 4.86
C ARG A 97 -14.91 -5.81 6.26
N VAL A 98 -15.07 -4.84 7.16
CA VAL A 98 -14.60 -4.94 8.54
C VAL A 98 -15.53 -5.87 9.33
N ALA A 99 -15.22 -7.17 9.27
CA ALA A 99 -15.92 -8.22 10.02
C ALA A 99 -14.91 -9.15 10.69
N GLY A 100 -15.19 -9.54 11.94
CA GLY A 100 -14.29 -10.40 12.72
C GLY A 100 -13.93 -11.70 11.99
N GLY A 101 -12.64 -12.04 11.99
CA GLY A 101 -12.09 -13.20 11.29
C GLY A 101 -11.77 -12.98 9.80
N VAL A 102 -12.08 -11.81 9.23
CA VAL A 102 -11.64 -11.47 7.87
C VAL A 102 -10.14 -11.28 7.86
N GLU A 103 -9.47 -11.97 6.95
CA GLU A 103 -8.05 -11.76 6.64
C GLU A 103 -7.91 -10.78 5.47
N PHE A 104 -6.86 -9.97 5.51
CA PHE A 104 -6.53 -9.00 4.47
C PHE A 104 -5.02 -8.69 4.49
N PRO A 105 -4.43 -8.22 3.39
CA PRO A 105 -3.05 -7.74 3.41
C PRO A 105 -3.02 -6.44 4.24
N GLY A 106 -2.32 -6.47 5.37
CA GLY A 106 -2.27 -5.36 6.33
C GLY A 106 -1.17 -4.35 6.03
N TYR A 107 0.02 -4.83 5.64
CA TYR A 107 1.15 -3.98 5.25
C TYR A 107 1.87 -4.56 4.04
N VAL A 108 2.41 -3.65 3.22
CA VAL A 108 3.30 -3.96 2.10
C VAL A 108 4.68 -3.36 2.38
N PHE A 109 5.72 -4.12 2.06
CA PHE A 109 7.12 -3.72 2.27
C PHE A 109 7.83 -3.61 0.92
N TYR A 110 8.59 -2.52 0.74
CA TYR A 110 9.25 -2.22 -0.53
C TYR A 110 10.75 -2.07 -0.40
N GLN A 111 11.47 -2.54 -1.41
CA GLN A 111 12.82 -2.04 -1.72
C GLN A 111 12.77 -0.91 -2.75
N GLU A 112 13.79 -0.06 -2.72
CA GLU A 112 14.03 0.96 -3.75
C GLU A 112 15.05 0.42 -4.75
N THR A 113 14.71 0.45 -6.03
CA THR A 113 15.57 0.06 -7.16
C THR A 113 15.76 1.24 -8.12
N ASP A 114 16.64 1.07 -9.11
CA ASP A 114 16.81 2.09 -10.17
C ASP A 114 15.55 2.30 -11.02
N ASP A 115 14.68 1.29 -11.10
CA ASP A 115 13.43 1.32 -11.87
C ASP A 115 12.21 1.75 -11.03
N GLY A 116 12.39 1.97 -9.72
CA GLY A 116 11.33 2.35 -8.78
C GLY A 116 11.21 1.40 -7.59
N LEU A 117 10.02 1.34 -7.01
CA LEU A 117 9.74 0.47 -5.87
C LEU A 117 9.32 -0.94 -6.33
N CYS A 118 9.75 -1.96 -5.61
CA CYS A 118 9.28 -3.33 -5.79
C CYS A 118 8.96 -3.97 -4.43
N VAL A 119 8.02 -4.90 -4.41
CA VAL A 119 7.52 -5.56 -3.20
C VAL A 119 8.47 -6.68 -2.78
N VAL A 120 8.84 -6.68 -1.51
CA VAL A 120 9.63 -7.76 -0.90
C VAL A 120 8.82 -8.65 0.05
N ASP A 121 7.75 -8.12 0.63
CA ASP A 121 6.88 -8.83 1.57
C ASP A 121 5.49 -8.20 1.67
N VAL A 122 4.51 -9.02 2.04
CA VAL A 122 3.15 -8.62 2.40
C VAL A 122 2.77 -9.31 3.70
N THR A 123 2.50 -8.53 4.76
CA THR A 123 2.05 -9.11 6.03
C THR A 123 0.53 -9.14 6.08
N TRP A 124 -0.01 -10.29 6.42
CA TRP A 124 -1.45 -10.56 6.47
C TRP A 124 -2.00 -10.39 7.88
N TRP A 125 -3.11 -9.67 7.99
CA TRP A 125 -3.76 -9.34 9.25
C TRP A 125 -5.15 -9.97 9.32
N THR A 126 -5.64 -10.19 10.53
CA THR A 126 -7.00 -10.67 10.77
C THR A 126 -7.76 -9.63 11.58
N VAL A 127 -8.95 -9.26 11.13
CA VAL A 127 -9.85 -8.40 11.91
C VAL A 127 -10.24 -9.13 13.19
N GLU A 128 -9.95 -8.54 14.35
CA GLU A 128 -10.29 -9.13 15.64
C GLU A 128 -11.82 -9.25 15.77
N SER A 129 -12.29 -10.41 16.24
CA SER A 129 -13.69 -10.57 16.63
C SER A 129 -13.90 -10.00 18.02
N GLU A 130 -14.94 -9.19 18.22
CA GLU A 130 -15.39 -8.86 19.57
C GLU A 130 -15.80 -10.17 20.29
N GLY A 131 -15.16 -10.44 21.43
CA GLY A 131 -15.42 -11.62 22.28
C GLY A 131 -16.62 -11.49 23.19
#